data_AF-A0A952URP0-F1
#
_entry.id   AF-A0A952URP0-F1
#
_cell.length_a   1.000
_cell.length_b   1.000
_cell.length_c   1.000
_cell.angle_alpha   90.00
_cell.angle_beta   90.00
_cell.angle_gamma   90.00
#
_symmetry.space_group_name_H-M   'P 1'
#
loop_
_entity.id
_entity.type
_entity.pdbx_description
1 polymer ?
#
loop_
_entity_poly.entity_id
_entity_poly.type
_entity_poly.pdbx_seq_one_letter_code
_entity_poly.pdbx_strand_id
1 'polypeptide(L)'
;MPVETKNLHVPLSLELHTSLKAQATRLRTPATVLARDAIEAWIQKCKQEQLTEEIRAYAEAVAGSGDEFDKALEAAGIEFMLETE
;
A
#
# COMPACT_ATOMS: atom_id res chain seq x y z
N MET A 1 4.57 -23.98 9.56
CA MET A 1 4.45 -24.80 8.34
C MET A 1 5.49 -24.32 7.34
N PRO A 2 6.16 -25.19 6.58
CA PRO A 2 7.13 -24.74 5.57
C PRO A 2 6.40 -23.95 4.48
N VAL A 3 6.94 -22.79 4.10
CA VAL A 3 6.39 -21.96 3.02
C VAL A 3 6.77 -22.61 1.69
N GLU A 4 5.77 -22.92 0.87
CA GLU A 4 5.99 -23.49 -0.47
C GLU A 4 6.58 -22.40 -1.38
N THR A 5 7.71 -22.69 -2.03
CA THR A 5 8.40 -21.73 -2.91
C THR A 5 8.31 -22.17 -4.36
N LYS A 6 7.97 -21.22 -5.25
CA LYS A 6 7.97 -21.42 -6.70
C LYS A 6 9.03 -20.52 -7.34
N ASN A 7 9.81 -21.07 -8.27
CA ASN A 7 10.84 -20.32 -8.98
C ASN A 7 10.22 -19.46 -10.08
N LEU A 8 10.60 -18.18 -10.12
CA LEU A 8 10.22 -17.23 -11.16
C LEU A 8 11.46 -16.87 -11.98
N HIS A 9 11.46 -17.13 -13.28
CA HIS A 9 12.54 -16.73 -14.16
C HIS A 9 12.20 -15.40 -14.84
N VAL A 10 12.96 -14.35 -14.49
CA VAL A 10 12.78 -13.00 -15.04
C VAL A 10 14.10 -12.56 -15.68
N PRO A 11 14.16 -12.42 -17.02
CA PRO A 11 15.33 -11.84 -17.65
C PRO A 11 15.43 -10.36 -17.26
N LEU A 12 16.60 -9.96 -16.75
CA LEU A 12 16.89 -8.58 -16.40
C LEU A 12 17.76 -7.95 -17.50
N SER A 13 17.60 -6.64 -17.71
CA SER A 13 18.56 -5.89 -18.50
C SER A 13 19.94 -5.93 -17.82
N LEU A 14 21.01 -5.81 -18.61
CA LEU A 14 22.37 -5.81 -18.08
C LEU A 14 22.58 -4.72 -17.02
N GLU A 15 21.99 -3.53 -17.25
CA GLU A 15 22.03 -2.40 -16.34
C GLU A 15 21.35 -2.71 -15.00
N LEU A 16 20.15 -3.28 -15.04
CA LEU A 16 19.39 -3.63 -13.85
C LEU A 16 20.10 -4.74 -13.06
N HIS A 17 20.60 -5.76 -13.75
CA HIS A 17 21.37 -6.84 -13.12
C HIS A 17 22.64 -6.31 -12.43
N THR A 18 23.36 -5.39 -13.10
CA THR A 18 24.57 -4.77 -12.53
C THR A 18 24.24 -3.94 -11.30
N SER A 19 23.19 -3.11 -11.37
CA SER A 19 22.71 -2.29 -10.26
C SER A 19 22.28 -3.13 -9.07
N LEU A 20 21.50 -4.20 -9.32
CA LEU A 20 21.06 -5.14 -8.29
C LEU A 20 22.26 -5.79 -7.59
N LYS A 21 23.25 -6.25 -8.36
CA LYS A 21 24.46 -6.88 -7.82
C LYS A 21 25.29 -5.90 -6.98
N ALA A 22 25.42 -4.65 -7.42
CA ALA A 22 26.12 -3.60 -6.68
C ALA A 22 25.43 -3.31 -5.34
N GLN A 23 24.10 -3.19 -5.34
CA GLN A 23 23.31 -2.98 -4.11
C GLN A 23 23.39 -4.17 -3.16
N ALA A 24 23.25 -5.39 -3.68
CA ALA A 24 23.40 -6.62 -2.93
C ALA A 24 24.78 -6.70 -2.24
N THR A 25 25.84 -6.33 -2.96
CA THR A 25 27.21 -6.28 -2.42
C THR A 25 27.34 -5.23 -1.32
N ARG A 26 26.80 -4.02 -1.56
CA ARG A 26 26.81 -2.92 -0.58
C ARG A 26 26.10 -3.30 0.73
N LEU A 27 24.97 -4.00 0.61
CA LEU A 27 24.13 -4.43 1.74
C LEU A 27 24.60 -5.75 2.36
N ARG A 28 25.58 -6.43 1.75
CA ARG A 28 26.04 -7.78 2.15
C ARG A 28 24.91 -8.82 2.18
N THR A 29 23.96 -8.69 1.26
CA THR A 29 22.79 -9.57 1.12
C THR A 29 22.82 -10.23 -0.25
N PRO A 30 22.43 -11.50 -0.41
CA PRO A 30 22.34 -12.14 -1.72
C PRO A 30 21.39 -11.37 -2.65
N ALA A 31 21.78 -11.20 -3.92
CA ALA A 31 20.98 -10.47 -4.91
C ALA A 31 19.57 -11.05 -5.10
N THR A 32 19.41 -12.37 -4.95
CA THR A 32 18.11 -13.06 -5.01
C THR A 32 17.21 -12.78 -3.82
N VAL A 33 17.78 -12.55 -2.63
CA VAL A 33 17.03 -12.12 -1.45
C VAL A 33 16.60 -10.67 -1.63
N LEU A 34 17.53 -9.79 -2.00
CA LEU A 34 17.21 -8.38 -2.26
C LEU A 34 16.13 -8.20 -3.34
N ALA A 35 16.19 -9.00 -4.42
CA ALA A 35 15.17 -8.97 -5.46
C ALA A 35 13.80 -9.43 -4.94
N ARG A 36 13.76 -10.49 -4.13
CA ARG A 36 12.52 -10.98 -3.52
C ARG A 36 11.89 -9.93 -2.61
N ASP A 37 12.70 -9.33 -1.73
CA ASP A 37 12.24 -8.32 -0.79
C ASP A 37 11.74 -7.07 -1.51
N ALA A 38 12.42 -6.66 -2.58
CA ALA A 38 11.98 -5.55 -3.42
C ALA A 38 10.64 -5.84 -4.11
N ILE A 39 10.44 -7.06 -4.62
CA ILE A 39 9.17 -7.48 -5.23
C ILE A 39 8.05 -7.51 -4.18
N GLU A 40 8.30 -8.05 -2.99
CA GLU A 40 7.32 -8.11 -1.91
C GLU A 40 6.89 -6.71 -1.46
N ALA A 41 7.86 -5.81 -1.25
CA ALA A 41 7.59 -4.43 -0.89
C ALA A 41 6.80 -3.69 -1.98
N TRP A 42 7.13 -3.92 -3.25
CA TRP A 42 6.41 -3.32 -4.37
C TRP A 42 4.96 -3.82 -4.46
N ILE A 43 4.73 -5.14 -4.33
CA ILE A 43 3.38 -5.71 -4.33
C ILE A 43 2.55 -5.12 -3.19
N GLN A 44 3.12 -5.00 -2.00
CA GLN A 44 2.41 -4.45 -0.85
C GLN A 44 2.06 -2.97 -1.05
N LYS A 45 2.97 -2.20 -1.65
CA LYS A 45 2.70 -0.81 -2.01
C LYS A 45 1.56 -0.70 -3.03
N CYS A 46 1.56 -1.51 -4.09
CA CYS A 46 0.49 -1.51 -5.08
C CYS A 46 -0.88 -1.83 -4.46
N LYS A 47 -0.95 -2.76 -3.50
CA LYS A 47 -2.19 -3.06 -2.77
C LYS A 47 -2.69 -1.87 -1.95
N GLN A 48 -1.79 -1.16 -1.27
CA GLN A 48 -2.15 0.04 -0.50
C GLN A 48 -2.65 1.17 -1.40
N GLU A 49 -1.98 1.37 -2.53
CA GLU A 49 -2.40 2.37 -3.53
C GLU A 49 -3.78 2.03 -4.10
N GLN A 50 -4.03 0.77 -4.45
CA GLN A 50 -5.33 0.32 -4.93
C GLN A 50 -6.43 0.51 -3.87
N LEU A 51 -6.19 0.11 -2.63
CA LEU A 51 -7.16 0.30 -1.54
C LEU A 51 -7.48 1.78 -1.34
N THR A 52 -6.45 2.64 -1.37
CA THR A 52 -6.63 4.08 -1.22
C THR A 52 -7.48 4.66 -2.35
N GLU A 53 -7.26 4.19 -3.58
CA GLU A 53 -8.04 4.61 -4.74
C GLU A 53 -9.50 4.13 -4.65
N GLU A 54 -9.73 2.89 -4.22
CA GLU A 54 -11.09 2.37 -4.02
C GLU A 54 -11.85 3.15 -2.93
N ILE A 55 -11.19 3.48 -1.82
CA ILE A 55 -11.77 4.33 -0.76
C ILE A 55 -12.07 5.72 -1.31
N ARG A 56 -11.15 6.32 -2.08
CA ARG A 56 -11.36 7.63 -2.69
C ARG A 56 -12.57 7.61 -3.62
N ALA A 57 -12.65 6.63 -4.52
CA ALA A 57 -13.75 6.50 -5.46
C ALA A 57 -15.10 6.31 -4.76
N TYR A 58 -15.13 5.53 -3.67
CA TYR A 58 -16.32 5.40 -2.83
C TYR A 58 -16.69 6.74 -2.17
N ALA A 59 -15.72 7.42 -1.55
CA ALA A 59 -15.95 8.70 -0.89
C ALA A 59 -16.47 9.75 -1.88
N GLU A 60 -15.91 9.83 -3.09
CA GLU A 60 -16.39 10.72 -4.15
C GLU A 60 -17.81 10.38 -4.62
N ALA A 61 -18.16 9.09 -4.68
CA ALA A 61 -19.50 8.65 -5.04
C ALA A 61 -20.55 8.96 -3.96
N VAL A 62 -20.14 8.98 -2.69
CA VAL A 62 -21.02 9.20 -1.53
C VAL A 62 -21.02 10.67 -1.08
N ALA A 63 -20.02 11.47 -1.45
CA ALA A 63 -19.94 12.88 -1.13
C ALA A 63 -21.20 13.65 -1.60
N GLY A 64 -21.77 14.46 -0.70
CA GLY A 64 -23.03 15.17 -0.94
C GLY A 64 -24.29 14.30 -0.93
N SER A 65 -24.16 12.98 -0.68
CA SER A 65 -25.31 12.09 -0.51
C SER A 65 -25.73 12.01 0.96
N GLY A 66 -26.94 11.51 1.22
CA GLY A 66 -27.45 11.33 2.59
C GLY A 66 -26.70 10.29 3.44
N ASP A 67 -25.78 9.54 2.83
CA ASP A 67 -24.93 8.54 3.47
C ASP A 67 -23.50 9.08 3.75
N GLU A 68 -23.23 10.36 3.43
CA GLU A 68 -21.93 11.01 3.65
C GLU A 68 -21.57 11.11 5.14
N PHE A 69 -22.57 11.35 6.00
CA PHE A 69 -22.38 11.46 7.44
C PHE A 69 -23.41 10.63 8.22
N ASP A 70 -22.97 10.06 9.34
CA ASP A 70 -23.89 9.46 10.31
C ASP A 70 -24.65 10.58 11.02
N LYS A 71 -25.96 10.65 10.78
CA LYS A 71 -26.83 11.69 11.35
C LYS A 71 -26.83 11.73 12.87
N ALA A 72 -26.64 10.58 13.54
CA ALA A 72 -26.53 10.54 14.99
C ALA A 72 -25.20 11.18 15.45
N LEU A 73 -24.13 10.96 14.69
CA LEU A 73 -22.83 11.59 14.93
C LEU A 73 -22.86 13.10 14.64
N GLU A 74 -23.52 13.54 13.56
CA GLU A 74 -23.71 14.96 13.27
C GLU A 74 -24.45 15.67 14.40
N ALA A 75 -25.56 15.09 14.87
CA ALA A 75 -26.34 15.65 15.97
C ALA A 75 -25.52 15.75 17.26
N ALA A 76 -24.79 14.69 17.63
CA ALA A 76 -23.92 14.68 18.80
C ALA A 76 -22.77 15.70 18.68
N GLY A 77 -22.23 15.90 17.48
CA GLY A 77 -21.19 16.90 17.23
C GLY A 77 -21.68 18.33 17.41
N ILE A 78 -22.89 18.65 16.92
CA ILE A 78 -23.53 19.95 17.11
C ILE A 78 -23.79 20.20 18.60
N GLU A 79 -24.33 19.21 19.32
CA GLU A 79 -24.58 19.29 20.76
C GLU A 79 -23.30 19.57 21.54
N PHE A 80 -22.21 18.84 21.25
CA PHE A 80 -20.91 19.05 21.89
C PHE A 80 -20.36 20.46 21.65
N MET A 81 -20.46 21.00 20.43
CA MET A 81 -19.99 22.36 20.11
C MET A 81 -20.78 23.42 20.89
N LEU A 82 -22.10 23.25 21.01
CA LEU A 82 -22.96 24.18 21.77
C LEU A 82 -22.71 24.13 23.27
N GLU A 83 -22.26 23.01 23.82
CA GLU A 83 -21.91 22.86 25.24
C GLU A 83 -20.50 23.38 25.58
N THR A 84 -19.63 23.56 24.58
CA THR A 84 -18.23 23.99 24.77
C THR A 84 -17.95 25.45 24.42
N GLU A 85 -18.95 26.19 23.91
CA GLU A 85 -18.98 27.67 23.82
C GLU A 85 -19.55 28.32 25.11
#